data_AF-A0A853M295-F1
#
_entry.id   AF-A0A853M295-F1
#
_cell.length_a   1.000
_cell.length_b   1.000
_cell.length_c   1.000
_cell.angle_alpha   90.00
_cell.angle_beta   90.00
_cell.angle_gamma   90.00
#
_symmetry.space_group_name_H-M   'P 1'
#
loop_
_entity.id
_entity.type
_entity.pdbx_description
1 polymer ?
#
loop_
_entity_poly.entity_id
_entity_poly.type
_entity_poly.pdbx_seq_one_letter_code
_entity_poly.pdbx_strand_id
1 'polypeptide(L)'
;MVTVEDFSRLVSGIYAAAVTPRHWELALRDIHHALGGTVGTLSEAAGRAWSIQATTAPADAGKTYAEHYCRLDYVLAGVENGPVGAVRTGTELRAARTNTEFYNDWMLPNDLGDGLFVRLTGGQRLSCLIVAAPRRTLPFDTPERVQLMGRLVPHLQQALSTRQKLTALADSAVELAGALEVVRHGIVIVAGEHLVINLNSAAERILSVQDGLRMRSGRIAATSMHAEQELHCAIHNALADERYTVRGGMTVLCIRPSGKRPYVLHVLPSHRVDADEPPSRPLALVLIIDPEDEPEPAVALLRRLYRLTEAEAEVALRVMHGVDLKQISEELSVSLTTVRTHLQHVFDKTDTHRQAELVRLLLVLSP
;
A
#
# COMPACT_ATOMS: atom_id res chain seq x y z
N MET A 1 15.66 -27.17 -33.57
CA MET A 1 14.95 -27.88 -32.47
C MET A 1 15.49 -27.31 -31.18
N VAL A 2 14.63 -26.82 -30.27
CA VAL A 2 15.07 -26.19 -29.00
C VAL A 2 15.63 -27.26 -28.07
N THR A 3 16.84 -27.06 -27.56
CA THR A 3 17.48 -28.02 -26.65
C THR A 3 16.90 -27.92 -25.23
N VAL A 4 17.16 -28.92 -24.39
CA VAL A 4 16.79 -28.86 -22.96
C VAL A 4 17.47 -27.68 -22.26
N GLU A 5 18.72 -27.38 -22.62
CA GLU A 5 19.48 -26.25 -22.11
C GLU A 5 18.84 -24.91 -22.52
N ASP A 6 18.44 -24.77 -23.78
CA ASP A 6 17.72 -23.58 -24.26
C ASP A 6 16.39 -23.39 -23.52
N PHE A 7 15.62 -24.46 -23.34
CA PHE A 7 14.36 -24.41 -22.59
C PHE A 7 14.58 -24.00 -21.14
N SER A 8 15.60 -24.57 -20.47
CA SER A 8 15.94 -24.20 -19.10
C SER A 8 16.32 -22.72 -19.00
N ARG A 9 17.09 -22.19 -19.97
CA ARG A 9 17.45 -20.77 -20.01
C ARG A 9 16.21 -19.87 -20.13
N LEU A 10 15.26 -20.23 -21.00
CA LEU A 10 14.00 -19.49 -21.15
C LEU A 10 13.19 -19.45 -19.85
N VAL A 11 13.05 -20.61 -19.20
CA VAL A 11 12.33 -20.72 -17.92
C VAL A 11 13.00 -19.91 -16.82
N SER A 12 14.32 -19.97 -16.70
CA SER A 12 15.08 -19.13 -15.76
C SER A 12 14.88 -17.64 -16.02
N GLY A 13 14.86 -17.21 -17.29
CA GLY A 13 14.58 -15.83 -17.68
C GLY A 13 13.18 -15.36 -17.26
N ILE A 14 12.16 -16.21 -17.45
CA ILE A 14 10.77 -15.93 -17.04
C ILE A 14 10.69 -15.69 -15.53
N TYR A 15 11.30 -16.56 -14.71
CA TYR A 15 11.27 -16.39 -13.26
C TYR A 15 12.09 -15.19 -12.77
N ALA A 16 13.23 -14.90 -13.42
CA ALA A 16 14.00 -13.70 -13.13
C ALA A 16 13.21 -12.41 -13.43
N ALA A 17 12.41 -12.41 -14.50
CA ALA A 17 11.52 -11.31 -14.87
C ALA A 17 10.32 -11.12 -13.93
N ALA A 18 9.80 -12.21 -13.35
CA ALA A 18 8.75 -12.11 -12.33
C ALA A 18 9.20 -11.36 -11.07
N VAL A 19 10.44 -11.57 -10.63
CA VAL A 19 11.00 -10.87 -9.46
C VAL A 19 11.42 -9.46 -9.82
N THR A 20 11.97 -9.27 -11.03
CA THR A 20 12.50 -7.97 -11.48
C THR A 20 11.85 -7.57 -12.81
N PRO A 21 10.80 -6.72 -12.80
CA PRO A 21 9.99 -6.44 -13.99
C PRO A 21 10.76 -5.93 -15.22
N ARG A 22 11.87 -5.20 -15.03
CA ARG A 22 12.74 -4.74 -16.12
C ARG A 22 13.33 -5.85 -16.99
N HIS A 23 13.37 -7.10 -16.51
CA HIS A 23 13.89 -8.22 -17.31
C HIS A 23 12.85 -8.84 -18.24
N TRP A 24 11.58 -8.41 -18.20
CA TRP A 24 10.55 -8.94 -19.10
C TRP A 24 10.87 -8.71 -20.57
N GLU A 25 11.45 -7.56 -20.95
CA GLU A 25 11.84 -7.30 -22.33
C GLU A 25 12.88 -8.31 -22.83
N LEU A 26 13.89 -8.62 -22.01
CA LEU A 26 14.90 -9.63 -22.32
C LEU A 26 14.28 -11.03 -22.44
N ALA A 27 13.43 -11.41 -21.47
CA ALA A 27 12.76 -12.70 -21.48
C ALA A 27 11.85 -12.86 -22.71
N LEU A 28 11.10 -11.82 -23.08
CA LEU A 28 10.28 -11.79 -24.29
C LEU A 28 11.15 -11.92 -25.55
N ARG A 29 12.32 -11.28 -25.57
CA ARG A 29 13.30 -11.39 -26.66
C ARG A 29 13.75 -12.82 -26.89
N ASP A 30 14.14 -13.50 -25.80
CA ASP A 30 14.59 -14.88 -25.88
C ASP A 30 13.44 -15.82 -26.29
N ILE A 31 12.22 -15.59 -25.76
CA ILE A 31 11.02 -16.37 -26.11
C ILE A 31 10.67 -16.22 -27.58
N HIS A 32 10.55 -14.99 -28.10
CA HIS A 32 10.18 -14.81 -29.50
C HIS A 32 11.28 -15.32 -30.43
N HIS A 33 12.56 -15.15 -30.09
CA HIS A 33 13.67 -15.71 -30.87
C HIS A 33 13.62 -17.25 -30.91
N ALA A 34 13.38 -17.92 -29.78
CA ALA A 34 13.25 -19.37 -29.73
C ALA A 34 12.05 -19.91 -30.54
N LEU A 35 10.97 -19.14 -30.62
CA LEU A 35 9.80 -19.44 -31.46
C LEU A 35 10.00 -19.03 -32.93
N GLY A 36 11.05 -18.26 -33.24
CA GLY A 36 11.30 -17.71 -34.58
C GLY A 36 10.42 -16.52 -34.96
N GLY A 37 9.83 -15.84 -33.97
CA GLY A 37 9.09 -14.60 -34.11
C GLY A 37 9.99 -13.37 -34.03
N THR A 38 9.44 -12.22 -34.41
CA THR A 38 10.15 -10.92 -34.44
C THR A 38 9.79 -10.04 -33.26
N VAL A 39 8.58 -10.19 -32.71
CA VAL A 39 8.07 -9.36 -31.63
C VAL A 39 7.46 -10.22 -30.54
N GLY A 40 7.79 -9.92 -29.29
CA GLY A 40 7.16 -10.44 -28.09
C GLY A 40 6.55 -9.30 -27.29
N THR A 41 5.27 -9.39 -26.94
CA THR A 41 4.56 -8.38 -26.14
C THR A 41 3.81 -9.07 -25.01
N LEU A 42 4.01 -8.58 -23.78
CA LEU A 42 3.22 -8.91 -22.61
C LEU A 42 2.32 -7.73 -22.27
N SER A 43 1.01 -7.96 -22.32
CA SER A 43 -0.01 -6.94 -22.00
C SER A 43 -0.84 -7.38 -20.81
N GLU A 44 -1.25 -6.43 -19.98
CA GLU A 44 -2.12 -6.64 -18.84
C GLU A 44 -3.29 -5.67 -18.85
N ALA A 45 -4.48 -6.18 -18.51
CA ALA A 45 -5.68 -5.39 -18.31
C ALA A 45 -5.99 -5.26 -16.82
N ALA A 46 -6.19 -4.03 -16.37
CA ALA A 46 -6.80 -3.70 -15.09
C ALA A 46 -8.21 -3.16 -15.34
N GLY A 47 -9.23 -4.01 -15.14
CA GLY A 47 -10.59 -3.70 -15.57
C GLY A 47 -10.70 -3.63 -17.09
N ARG A 48 -11.14 -2.48 -17.64
CA ARG A 48 -11.25 -2.26 -19.10
C ARG A 48 -10.03 -1.61 -19.75
N ALA A 49 -9.04 -1.20 -18.96
CA ALA A 49 -7.85 -0.52 -19.45
C ALA A 49 -6.72 -1.51 -19.67
N TRP A 50 -6.26 -1.61 -20.92
CA TRP A 50 -5.09 -2.39 -21.30
C TRP A 50 -3.82 -1.56 -21.19
N SER A 51 -2.74 -2.21 -20.72
CA SER A 51 -1.41 -1.64 -20.62
C SER A 51 -0.38 -2.65 -21.12
N ILE A 52 0.60 -2.17 -21.88
CA ILE A 52 1.75 -2.99 -22.29
C ILE A 52 2.74 -2.98 -21.12
N GLN A 53 3.03 -4.17 -20.56
CA GLN A 53 3.98 -4.32 -19.47
C GLN A 53 5.41 -4.42 -19.98
N ALA A 54 5.60 -5.11 -21.11
CA ALA A 54 6.87 -5.17 -21.81
C ALA A 54 6.63 -5.53 -23.29
N THR A 55 7.47 -5.01 -24.18
CA THR A 55 7.41 -5.32 -25.60
C THR A 55 8.79 -5.23 -26.23
N THR A 56 9.07 -6.07 -27.21
CA THR A 56 10.25 -5.97 -28.09
C THR A 56 9.93 -5.27 -29.42
N ALA A 57 8.70 -4.76 -29.58
CA ALA A 57 8.30 -4.01 -30.76
C ALA A 57 9.06 -2.68 -30.88
N PRO A 58 9.33 -2.20 -32.11
CA PRO A 58 9.85 -0.86 -32.34
C PRO A 58 9.00 0.23 -31.68
N ALA A 59 9.66 1.30 -31.19
CA ALA A 59 9.00 2.34 -30.39
C ALA A 59 7.94 3.13 -31.18
N ASP A 60 8.15 3.32 -32.48
CA ASP A 60 7.22 3.94 -33.42
C ASP A 60 5.95 3.09 -33.62
N ALA A 61 6.10 1.78 -33.73
CA ALA A 61 4.97 0.84 -33.78
C ALA A 61 4.13 0.90 -32.49
N GLY A 62 4.80 0.94 -31.34
CA GLY A 62 4.13 1.05 -30.03
C GLY A 62 3.37 2.38 -29.85
N LYS A 63 3.92 3.49 -30.34
CA LYS A 63 3.27 4.81 -30.26
C LYS A 63 1.99 4.88 -31.09
N THR A 64 2.06 4.51 -32.37
CA THR A 64 0.90 4.53 -33.27
C THR A 64 -0.19 3.57 -32.79
N TYR A 65 0.21 2.44 -32.17
CA TYR A 65 -0.72 1.52 -31.52
C TYR A 65 -1.49 2.16 -30.37
N ALA A 66 -0.78 2.80 -29.44
CA ALA A 66 -1.39 3.42 -28.27
C ALA A 66 -2.33 4.58 -28.66
N GLU A 67 -1.97 5.37 -29.67
CA GLU A 67 -2.74 6.55 -30.10
C GLU A 67 -4.05 6.20 -30.81
N HIS A 68 -4.07 5.14 -31.63
CA HIS A 68 -5.20 4.84 -32.51
C HIS A 68 -5.60 3.36 -32.56
N TYR A 69 -4.64 2.48 -32.87
CA TYR A 69 -4.96 1.10 -33.24
C TYR A 69 -5.37 0.18 -32.07
N CYS A 70 -5.07 0.54 -30.83
CA CYS A 70 -5.46 -0.25 -29.64
C CYS A 70 -6.97 -0.50 -29.54
N ARG A 71 -7.80 0.40 -30.10
CA ARG A 71 -9.27 0.27 -30.12
C ARG A 71 -9.78 -0.66 -31.23
N LEU A 72 -8.94 -0.95 -32.21
CA LEU A 72 -9.25 -1.76 -33.39
C LEU A 72 -8.65 -3.17 -33.31
N ASP A 73 -7.92 -3.48 -32.23
CA ASP A 73 -7.20 -4.74 -32.07
C ASP A 73 -8.15 -5.92 -31.85
N TYR A 74 -8.55 -6.55 -32.95
CA TYR A 74 -9.37 -7.75 -32.93
C TYR A 74 -8.60 -8.99 -32.47
N VAL A 75 -7.26 -8.99 -32.52
CA VAL A 75 -6.42 -10.10 -32.09
C VAL A 75 -6.45 -10.18 -30.57
N LEU A 76 -6.20 -9.06 -29.89
CA LEU A 76 -6.29 -8.96 -28.44
C LEU A 76 -7.69 -9.32 -27.95
N ALA A 77 -8.74 -8.81 -28.60
CA ALA A 77 -10.12 -9.17 -28.28
C ALA A 77 -10.41 -10.68 -28.49
N GLY A 78 -9.85 -11.29 -29.54
CA GLY A 78 -10.00 -12.72 -29.80
C GLY A 78 -9.30 -13.59 -28.76
N VAL A 79 -8.15 -13.16 -28.26
CA VAL A 79 -7.37 -13.86 -27.22
C VAL A 79 -8.03 -13.68 -25.84
N GLU A 80 -8.49 -12.47 -25.53
CA GLU A 80 -9.19 -12.14 -24.30
C GLU A 80 -10.43 -13.02 -24.08
N ASN A 81 -11.23 -13.23 -25.13
CA ASN A 81 -12.43 -14.05 -25.08
C ASN A 81 -12.13 -15.57 -25.10
N GLY A 82 -10.87 -15.96 -25.28
CA GLY A 82 -10.44 -17.35 -25.32
C GLY A 82 -10.21 -17.97 -23.92
N PRO A 83 -10.07 -19.31 -23.87
CA PRO A 83 -9.74 -20.01 -22.64
C PRO A 83 -8.33 -19.66 -22.14
N VAL A 84 -8.19 -19.54 -20.83
CA VAL A 84 -6.91 -19.27 -20.17
C VAL A 84 -5.93 -20.43 -20.41
N GLY A 85 -4.71 -20.10 -20.80
CA GLY A 85 -3.61 -21.03 -21.06
C GLY A 85 -3.63 -21.68 -22.45
N ALA A 86 -4.68 -21.47 -23.25
CA ALA A 86 -4.73 -22.04 -24.59
C ALA A 86 -3.90 -21.22 -25.58
N VAL A 87 -3.07 -21.92 -26.36
CA VAL A 87 -2.31 -21.32 -27.46
C VAL A 87 -3.24 -21.12 -28.66
N ARG A 88 -3.46 -19.86 -29.02
CA ARG A 88 -4.22 -19.42 -30.19
C ARG A 88 -3.24 -19.13 -31.32
N THR A 89 -3.62 -19.44 -32.56
CA THR A 89 -2.74 -19.26 -33.72
C THR A 89 -3.18 -18.11 -34.60
N GLY A 90 -2.23 -17.50 -35.32
CA GLY A 90 -2.54 -16.45 -36.27
C GLY A 90 -3.44 -16.95 -37.41
N THR A 91 -3.34 -18.21 -37.83
CA THR A 91 -4.27 -18.81 -38.81
C THR A 91 -5.71 -18.83 -38.30
N GLU A 92 -5.91 -19.19 -37.04
CA GLU A 92 -7.23 -19.18 -36.40
C GLU A 92 -7.81 -17.76 -36.28
N LEU A 93 -7.02 -16.81 -35.79
CA LEU A 93 -7.49 -15.44 -35.54
C LEU A 93 -7.61 -14.59 -36.81
N ARG A 94 -6.80 -14.89 -37.85
CA ARG A 94 -6.81 -14.19 -39.15
C ARG A 94 -8.00 -14.57 -40.02
N ALA A 95 -8.46 -15.81 -39.95
CA ALA A 95 -9.58 -16.32 -40.76
C ALA A 95 -10.85 -15.45 -40.63
N ALA A 96 -10.94 -14.63 -39.58
CA ALA A 96 -12.05 -13.73 -39.35
C ALA A 96 -11.95 -12.36 -40.08
N ARG A 97 -10.77 -11.74 -40.31
CA ARG A 97 -10.69 -10.27 -40.55
C ARG A 97 -9.43 -9.72 -41.28
N THR A 98 -9.10 -10.21 -42.48
CA THR A 98 -7.97 -9.65 -43.29
C THR A 98 -8.26 -8.31 -43.98
N ASN A 99 -9.52 -7.86 -44.02
CA ASN A 99 -9.95 -6.61 -44.67
C ASN A 99 -10.16 -5.45 -43.67
N THR A 100 -9.32 -5.36 -42.64
CA THR A 100 -9.44 -4.33 -41.61
C THR A 100 -8.30 -3.30 -41.70
N GLU A 101 -8.58 -2.07 -41.28
CA GLU A 101 -7.59 -0.99 -41.13
C GLU A 101 -6.44 -1.45 -40.22
N PHE A 102 -6.76 -2.08 -39.08
CA PHE A 102 -5.77 -2.62 -38.16
C PHE A 102 -4.79 -3.60 -38.83
N TYR A 103 -5.32 -4.52 -39.63
CA TYR A 103 -4.50 -5.53 -40.30
C TYR A 103 -3.63 -4.93 -41.42
N ASN A 104 -4.22 -4.12 -42.29
CA ASN A 104 -3.54 -3.61 -43.49
C ASN A 104 -2.59 -2.45 -43.19
N ASP A 105 -3.00 -1.53 -42.31
CA ASP A 105 -2.31 -0.25 -42.12
C ASP A 105 -1.36 -0.28 -40.92
N TRP A 106 -1.55 -1.21 -39.98
CA TRP A 106 -0.67 -1.34 -38.80
C TRP A 106 0.02 -2.71 -38.69
N MET A 107 -0.68 -3.84 -38.78
CA MET A 107 -0.03 -5.15 -38.57
C MET A 107 0.95 -5.51 -39.68
N LEU A 108 0.59 -5.31 -40.96
CA LEU A 108 1.47 -5.66 -42.09
C LEU A 108 2.74 -4.80 -42.15
N PRO A 109 2.69 -3.45 -42.04
CA PRO A 109 3.90 -2.61 -42.07
C PRO A 109 4.86 -2.87 -40.91
N ASN A 110 4.36 -3.38 -39.78
CA ASN A 110 5.14 -3.68 -38.58
C ASN A 110 5.56 -5.16 -38.48
N ASP A 111 5.42 -5.95 -39.56
CA ASP A 111 5.79 -7.37 -39.59
C ASP A 111 5.06 -8.24 -38.53
N LEU A 112 3.79 -7.95 -38.27
CA LEU A 112 2.94 -8.63 -37.28
C LEU A 112 1.86 -9.52 -37.93
N GLY A 113 2.09 -10.01 -39.15
CA GLY A 113 1.09 -10.69 -39.98
C GLY A 113 0.71 -12.12 -39.56
N ASP A 114 1.47 -12.75 -38.67
CA ASP A 114 1.19 -14.08 -38.11
C ASP A 114 1.73 -14.17 -36.66
N GLY A 115 1.41 -15.23 -35.93
CA GLY A 115 1.90 -15.36 -34.55
C GLY A 115 1.25 -16.45 -33.71
N LEU A 116 1.68 -16.50 -32.45
CA LEU A 116 1.08 -17.28 -31.38
C LEU A 116 0.65 -16.34 -30.26
N PHE A 117 -0.54 -16.59 -29.72
CA PHE A 117 -1.18 -15.71 -28.76
C PHE A 117 -1.74 -16.53 -27.62
N VAL A 118 -1.52 -16.09 -26.38
CA VAL A 118 -1.98 -16.81 -25.20
C VAL A 118 -2.56 -15.84 -24.20
N ARG A 119 -3.79 -16.13 -23.74
CA ARG A 119 -4.31 -15.55 -22.51
C ARG A 119 -3.69 -16.28 -21.33
N LEU A 120 -2.77 -15.65 -20.62
CA LEU A 120 -2.05 -16.25 -19.50
C LEU A 120 -2.88 -16.28 -18.22
N THR A 121 -3.56 -15.19 -17.87
CA THR A 121 -4.36 -15.11 -16.63
C THR A 121 -5.78 -14.62 -16.91
N GLY A 122 -6.70 -14.86 -15.97
CA GLY A 122 -8.05 -14.34 -15.96
C GLY A 122 -8.38 -13.59 -14.65
N GLY A 123 -9.64 -13.20 -14.45
CA GLY A 123 -10.07 -12.51 -13.23
C GLY A 123 -9.79 -11.00 -13.26
N GLN A 124 -9.37 -10.43 -12.11
CA GLN A 124 -9.19 -8.97 -11.96
C GLN A 124 -7.98 -8.40 -12.73
N ARG A 125 -6.94 -9.20 -12.97
CA ARG A 125 -5.79 -8.84 -13.81
C ARG A 125 -5.58 -9.89 -14.89
N LEU A 126 -6.10 -9.59 -16.07
CA LEU A 126 -5.98 -10.43 -17.25
C LEU A 126 -4.66 -10.12 -17.95
N SER A 127 -3.90 -11.15 -18.30
CA SER A 127 -2.60 -10.99 -18.96
C SER A 127 -2.58 -11.77 -20.26
N CYS A 128 -2.03 -11.19 -21.32
CA CYS A 128 -1.88 -11.82 -22.62
C CYS A 128 -0.42 -11.75 -23.07
N LEU A 129 0.09 -12.87 -23.59
CA LEU A 129 1.35 -12.94 -24.30
C LEU A 129 1.09 -13.04 -25.80
N ILE A 130 1.76 -12.18 -26.55
CA ILE A 130 1.72 -12.14 -28.01
C ILE A 130 3.14 -12.38 -28.52
N VAL A 131 3.31 -13.38 -29.36
CA VAL A 131 4.52 -13.57 -30.16
C VAL A 131 4.15 -13.46 -31.62
N ALA A 132 4.58 -12.39 -32.26
CA ALA A 132 4.25 -12.07 -33.63
C ALA A 132 5.44 -12.28 -34.58
N ALA A 133 5.13 -12.52 -35.84
CA ALA A 133 6.09 -12.74 -36.92
C ALA A 133 5.55 -12.19 -38.26
N PRO A 134 6.43 -11.87 -39.21
CA PRO A 134 6.02 -11.47 -40.55
C PRO A 134 5.25 -12.60 -41.23
N ARG A 135 4.35 -12.23 -42.13
CA ARG A 135 3.65 -13.20 -42.97
C ARG A 135 4.64 -13.88 -43.91
N ARG A 136 4.62 -15.22 -43.94
CA ARG A 136 5.41 -16.05 -44.86
C ARG A 136 4.52 -17.02 -45.61
N THR A 137 5.08 -17.70 -46.60
CA THR A 137 4.38 -18.75 -47.35
C THR A 137 3.98 -19.93 -46.47
N LEU A 138 4.82 -20.25 -45.46
CA LEU A 138 4.52 -21.26 -44.46
C LEU A 138 3.89 -20.61 -43.21
N PRO A 139 2.84 -21.20 -42.64
CA PRO A 139 2.22 -20.71 -41.41
C PRO A 139 3.21 -20.66 -40.23
N PHE A 140 3.05 -19.68 -39.35
CA PHE A 140 3.88 -19.56 -38.16
C PHE A 140 3.61 -20.67 -37.14
N ASP A 141 2.40 -21.23 -37.11
CA ASP A 141 1.86 -22.17 -36.13
C ASP A 141 2.23 -23.64 -36.35
N THR A 142 3.50 -23.91 -36.67
CA THR A 142 4.02 -25.28 -36.75
C THR A 142 3.81 -26.03 -35.42
N PRO A 143 3.52 -27.35 -35.43
CA PRO A 143 3.29 -28.15 -34.22
C PRO A 143 4.37 -27.99 -33.15
N GLU A 144 5.64 -27.87 -33.56
CA GLU A 144 6.79 -27.72 -32.66
C GLU A 144 6.74 -26.39 -31.89
N ARG A 145 6.36 -25.28 -32.55
CA ARG A 145 6.25 -23.96 -31.93
C ARG A 145 5.05 -23.89 -31.00
N VAL A 146 3.91 -24.44 -31.42
CA VAL A 146 2.69 -24.52 -30.57
C VAL A 146 2.99 -25.34 -29.31
N GLN A 147 3.70 -26.47 -29.45
CA GLN A 147 4.10 -27.30 -28.32
C GLN A 147 5.10 -26.58 -27.40
N LEU A 148 6.10 -25.89 -27.97
CA LEU A 148 7.06 -25.11 -27.17
C LEU A 148 6.37 -24.01 -26.38
N MET A 149 5.51 -23.21 -27.04
CA MET A 149 4.70 -22.19 -26.36
C MET A 149 3.87 -22.83 -25.25
N GLY A 150 3.16 -23.92 -25.54
CA GLY A 150 2.34 -24.65 -24.56
C GLY A 150 3.12 -25.14 -23.34
N ARG A 151 4.41 -25.49 -23.49
CA ARG A 151 5.30 -25.82 -22.36
C ARG A 151 5.77 -24.61 -21.56
N LEU A 152 5.87 -23.44 -22.18
CA LEU A 152 6.24 -22.18 -21.49
C LEU A 152 5.07 -21.57 -20.74
N VAL A 153 3.83 -21.78 -21.19
CA VAL A 153 2.61 -21.20 -20.60
C VAL A 153 2.51 -21.42 -19.08
N PRO A 154 2.66 -22.65 -18.53
CA PRO A 154 2.58 -22.86 -17.08
C PRO A 154 3.63 -22.07 -16.29
N HIS A 155 4.85 -21.91 -16.84
CA HIS A 155 5.90 -21.13 -16.20
C HIS A 155 5.59 -19.63 -16.21
N LEU A 156 5.06 -19.12 -17.32
CA LEU A 156 4.60 -17.73 -17.42
C LEU A 156 3.45 -17.44 -16.45
N GLN A 157 2.48 -18.36 -16.35
CA GLN A 157 1.35 -18.24 -15.42
C GLN A 157 1.83 -18.21 -13.96
N GLN A 158 2.72 -19.13 -13.59
CA GLN A 158 3.30 -19.18 -12.25
C GLN A 158 4.08 -17.89 -11.94
N ALA A 159 4.93 -17.46 -12.86
CA ALA A 159 5.75 -16.25 -12.75
C ALA A 159 4.88 -14.99 -12.54
N LEU A 160 3.82 -14.83 -13.33
CA LEU A 160 2.87 -13.72 -13.16
C LEU A 160 2.09 -13.80 -11.85
N SER A 161 1.65 -14.99 -11.44
CA SER A 161 0.94 -15.17 -10.16
C SER A 161 1.85 -14.84 -8.96
N THR A 162 3.11 -15.28 -8.99
CA THR A 162 4.10 -14.93 -7.97
C THR A 162 4.32 -13.43 -7.90
N ARG A 163 4.51 -12.76 -9.05
CA ARG A 163 4.64 -11.31 -9.11
C ARG A 163 3.43 -10.60 -8.50
N GLN A 164 2.22 -11.00 -8.87
CA GLN A 164 0.98 -10.41 -8.36
C GLN A 164 0.87 -10.54 -6.83
N LYS A 165 1.21 -11.72 -6.28
CA LYS A 165 1.21 -11.94 -4.82
C LYS A 165 2.26 -11.08 -4.11
N LEU A 166 3.47 -10.99 -4.67
CA LEU A 166 4.54 -10.15 -4.09
C LEU A 166 4.16 -8.67 -4.11
N THR A 167 3.58 -8.18 -5.21
CA THR A 167 3.08 -6.79 -5.31
C THR A 167 1.96 -6.55 -4.30
N ALA A 168 0.97 -7.43 -4.20
CA ALA A 168 -0.12 -7.27 -3.23
C ALA A 168 0.37 -7.21 -1.79
N LEU A 169 1.34 -8.06 -1.41
CA LEU A 169 1.97 -8.01 -0.08
C LEU A 169 2.73 -6.70 0.16
N ALA A 170 3.46 -6.21 -0.85
CA ALA A 170 4.18 -4.94 -0.76
C ALA A 170 3.21 -3.75 -0.62
N ASP A 171 2.13 -3.72 -1.42
CA ASP A 171 1.11 -2.67 -1.37
C ASP A 171 0.43 -2.63 0.01
N SER A 172 0.02 -3.79 0.54
CA SER A 172 -0.57 -3.87 1.89
C SER A 172 0.41 -3.40 2.99
N ALA A 173 1.71 -3.67 2.85
CA ALA A 173 2.71 -3.17 3.80
C ALA A 173 2.83 -1.64 3.76
N VAL A 174 2.79 -1.05 2.56
CA VAL A 174 2.80 0.42 2.37
C VAL A 174 1.54 1.05 2.92
N GLU A 175 0.36 0.46 2.68
CA GLU A 175 -0.91 0.93 3.23
C GLU A 175 -0.93 0.90 4.75
N LEU A 176 -0.45 -0.20 5.36
CA LEU A 176 -0.36 -0.31 6.82
C LEU A 176 0.63 0.70 7.40
N ALA A 177 1.79 0.89 6.76
CA ALA A 177 2.74 1.93 7.16
C ALA A 177 2.11 3.33 7.06
N GLY A 178 1.41 3.62 5.96
CA GLY A 178 0.68 4.88 5.78
C GLY A 178 -0.39 5.10 6.85
N ALA A 179 -1.08 4.05 7.29
CA ALA A 179 -2.04 4.15 8.39
C ALA A 179 -1.38 4.50 9.74
N LEU A 180 -0.18 3.96 10.02
CA LEU A 180 0.60 4.29 11.22
C LEU A 180 1.10 5.75 11.22
N GLU A 181 1.36 6.33 10.04
CA GLU A 181 1.79 7.73 9.91
C GLU A 181 0.68 8.74 10.23
N VAL A 182 -0.59 8.36 10.06
CA VAL A 182 -1.73 9.22 10.43
C VAL A 182 -1.93 9.25 11.95
N VAL A 183 -1.42 8.24 12.68
CA VAL A 183 -1.52 8.20 14.13
C VAL A 183 -0.60 9.24 14.76
N ARG A 184 -1.19 10.18 15.50
CA ARG A 184 -0.45 11.26 16.20
C ARG A 184 0.47 10.76 17.29
N HIS A 185 0.06 9.70 17.97
CA HIS A 185 0.83 9.09 19.03
C HIS A 185 2.10 8.46 18.46
N GLY A 186 3.20 8.59 19.19
CA GLY A 186 4.44 7.94 18.78
C GLY A 186 4.28 6.43 18.86
N ILE A 187 4.53 5.73 17.77
CA ILE A 187 4.52 4.27 17.73
C ILE A 187 5.93 3.79 17.50
N VAL A 188 6.41 2.89 18.35
CA VAL A 188 7.71 2.22 18.21
C VAL A 188 7.50 0.73 18.31
N ILE A 189 7.92 -0.02 17.28
CA ILE A 189 7.87 -1.47 17.26
C ILE A 189 9.27 -1.99 17.59
N VAL A 190 9.34 -2.85 18.61
CA VAL A 190 10.58 -3.37 19.17
C VAL A 190 10.59 -4.89 19.03
N ALA A 191 11.70 -5.44 18.54
CA ALA A 191 11.92 -6.88 18.43
C ALA A 191 12.81 -7.40 19.58
N GLY A 192 13.16 -8.69 19.49
CA GLY A 192 14.16 -9.32 20.37
C GLY A 192 15.42 -8.47 20.53
N GLU A 193 16.06 -8.58 21.70
CA GLU A 193 17.18 -7.73 22.11
C GLU A 193 16.86 -6.24 22.25
N HIS A 194 15.59 -5.83 22.31
CA HIS A 194 15.15 -4.43 22.44
C HIS A 194 15.52 -3.54 21.24
N LEU A 195 15.76 -4.13 20.07
CA LEU A 195 16.00 -3.36 18.84
C LEU A 195 14.70 -2.80 18.28
N VAL A 196 14.70 -1.51 17.97
CA VAL A 196 13.61 -0.86 17.24
C VAL A 196 13.65 -1.33 15.79
N ILE A 197 12.57 -1.94 15.32
CA ILE A 197 12.42 -2.39 13.94
C ILE A 197 11.65 -1.39 13.09
N ASN A 198 10.77 -0.61 13.71
CA ASN A 198 9.98 0.42 13.02
C ASN A 198 9.51 1.49 14.00
N LEU A 199 9.27 2.69 13.51
CA LEU A 199 8.69 3.80 14.23
C LEU A 199 7.98 4.75 13.26
N ASN A 200 6.89 5.39 13.69
CA ASN A 200 6.22 6.41 12.87
C ASN A 200 6.88 7.79 13.05
N SER A 201 6.53 8.74 12.16
CA SER A 201 7.06 10.12 12.23
C SER A 201 6.82 10.82 13.57
N ALA A 202 5.72 10.51 14.27
CA ALA A 202 5.45 11.04 15.59
C ALA A 202 6.47 10.57 16.64
N ALA A 203 6.79 9.28 16.66
CA ALA A 203 7.83 8.74 17.53
C ALA A 203 9.20 9.33 17.17
N GLU A 204 9.52 9.47 15.88
CA GLU A 204 10.78 10.08 15.44
C GLU A 204 10.94 11.51 15.97
N ARG A 205 9.89 12.32 15.82
CA ARG A 205 9.84 13.69 16.35
C ARG A 205 10.01 13.72 17.87
N ILE A 206 9.31 12.88 18.62
CA ILE A 206 9.46 12.82 20.08
C ILE A 206 10.88 12.43 20.49
N LEU A 207 11.44 11.39 19.87
CA LEU A 207 12.78 10.88 20.19
C LEU A 207 13.91 11.82 19.76
N SER A 208 13.72 12.61 18.70
CA SER A 208 14.73 13.56 18.20
C SER A 208 14.87 14.79 19.10
N VAL A 209 13.81 15.21 19.80
CA VAL A 209 13.84 16.31 20.78
C VAL A 209 14.66 15.94 22.02
N GLN A 210 14.78 14.64 22.33
CA GLN A 210 15.55 14.12 23.48
C GLN A 210 15.09 14.65 24.85
N ASP A 211 13.84 15.07 24.96
CA ASP A 211 13.25 15.62 26.18
C ASP A 211 12.68 14.50 27.08
N GLY A 212 13.55 13.57 27.49
CA GLY A 212 13.20 12.46 28.39
C GLY A 212 13.26 11.10 27.72
N LEU A 213 12.94 11.01 26.42
CA LEU A 213 13.07 9.81 25.59
C LEU A 213 14.06 10.05 24.45
N ARG A 214 14.84 9.04 24.08
CA ARG A 214 15.84 9.12 23.00
C ARG A 214 16.08 7.76 22.36
N MET A 215 16.69 7.79 21.19
CA MET A 215 17.22 6.59 20.55
C MET A 215 18.72 6.42 20.86
N ARG A 216 19.12 5.24 21.34
CA ARG A 216 20.52 4.88 21.61
C ARG A 216 20.85 3.54 20.99
N SER A 217 21.77 3.52 20.02
CA SER A 217 22.22 2.29 19.34
C SER A 217 21.09 1.42 18.81
N GLY A 218 20.06 2.04 18.20
CA GLY A 218 18.89 1.34 17.67
C GLY A 218 17.88 0.87 18.72
N ARG A 219 17.99 1.34 19.97
CA ARG A 219 17.07 1.03 21.08
C ARG A 219 16.39 2.29 21.59
N ILE A 220 15.14 2.17 22.03
CA ILE A 220 14.47 3.23 22.77
C ILE A 220 15.03 3.26 24.20
N ALA A 221 15.37 4.45 24.69
CA ALA A 221 15.91 4.66 26.02
C ALA A 221 15.29 5.90 26.67
N ALA A 222 15.05 5.83 27.98
CA ALA A 222 14.71 7.00 28.77
C ALA A 222 15.98 7.69 29.28
N THR A 223 15.85 8.96 29.69
CA THR A 223 16.95 9.76 30.25
C THR A 223 17.09 9.56 31.76
N SER A 224 15.97 9.29 32.44
CA SER A 224 15.93 8.90 33.85
C SER A 224 16.22 7.41 34.01
N MET A 225 17.09 7.05 34.94
CA MET A 225 17.43 5.66 35.25
C MET A 225 16.20 4.84 35.67
N HIS A 226 15.28 5.45 36.43
CA HIS A 226 14.07 4.77 36.88
C HIS A 226 13.13 4.45 35.70
N ALA A 227 12.85 5.45 34.85
CA ALA A 227 12.03 5.25 33.67
C ALA A 227 12.69 4.30 32.64
N GLU A 228 14.03 4.30 32.55
CA GLU A 228 14.76 3.39 31.67
C GLU A 228 14.62 1.93 32.14
N GLN A 229 14.72 1.68 33.44
CA GLN A 229 14.49 0.35 34.03
C GLN A 229 13.05 -0.11 33.84
N GLU A 230 12.06 0.74 34.11
CA GLU A 230 10.65 0.38 33.93
C GLU A 230 10.33 0.09 32.46
N LEU A 231 10.81 0.91 31.52
CA LEU A 231 10.64 0.69 30.08
C LEU A 231 11.33 -0.60 29.63
N HIS A 232 12.54 -0.86 30.12
CA HIS A 232 13.26 -2.10 29.79
C HIS A 232 12.50 -3.33 30.29
N CYS A 233 12.03 -3.34 31.53
CA CYS A 233 11.21 -4.41 32.08
C CYS A 233 9.90 -4.58 31.30
N ALA A 234 9.25 -3.47 30.92
CA ALA A 234 8.02 -3.49 30.14
C ALA A 234 8.21 -4.16 28.78
N ILE A 235 9.27 -3.78 28.05
CA ILE A 235 9.59 -4.36 26.74
C ILE A 235 9.99 -5.82 26.90
N HIS A 236 10.83 -6.15 27.89
CA HIS A 236 11.25 -7.52 28.14
C HIS A 236 10.03 -8.43 28.40
N ASN A 237 9.11 -8.00 29.25
CA ASN A 237 7.89 -8.76 29.56
C ASN A 237 7.01 -8.93 28.31
N ALA A 238 6.83 -7.88 27.51
CA ALA A 238 6.07 -7.97 26.26
C ALA A 238 6.71 -8.91 25.21
N LEU A 239 8.03 -9.10 25.25
CA LEU A 239 8.76 -10.01 24.35
C LEU A 239 8.85 -11.45 24.87
N ALA A 240 8.82 -11.66 26.19
CA ALA A 240 8.96 -12.97 26.82
C ALA A 240 7.66 -13.77 26.90
N ASP A 241 6.52 -13.13 26.63
CA ASP A 241 5.21 -13.69 26.93
C ASP A 241 4.67 -14.58 25.81
N GLU A 242 4.90 -15.90 25.92
CA GLU A 242 4.24 -16.88 25.04
C GLU A 242 2.88 -17.36 25.59
N ARG A 243 2.49 -17.06 26.84
CA ARG A 243 1.42 -17.83 27.54
C ARG A 243 0.58 -17.10 28.60
N TYR A 244 0.79 -15.81 28.90
CA TYR A 244 -0.07 -15.13 29.88
C TYR A 244 -1.35 -14.58 29.27
N THR A 245 -2.43 -14.96 29.93
CA THR A 245 -3.85 -14.74 29.66
C THR A 245 -4.32 -13.31 29.91
N VAL A 246 -3.45 -12.31 29.83
CA VAL A 246 -3.87 -10.91 29.93
C VAL A 246 -3.20 -10.13 28.81
N ARG A 247 -4.00 -9.50 27.95
CA ARG A 247 -3.60 -8.39 27.06
C ARG A 247 -3.16 -7.15 27.88
N GLY A 248 -2.51 -7.36 29.01
CA GLY A 248 -2.18 -6.36 30.01
C GLY A 248 -0.89 -5.68 29.60
N GLY A 249 -1.01 -4.64 28.78
CA GLY A 249 0.13 -3.76 28.53
C GLY A 249 0.61 -3.14 29.84
N MET A 250 1.91 -2.87 29.91
CA MET A 250 2.49 -2.11 31.01
C MET A 250 2.48 -0.62 30.68
N THR A 251 2.25 0.21 31.70
CA THR A 251 2.29 1.67 31.55
C THR A 251 3.52 2.21 32.28
N VAL A 252 4.30 3.05 31.62
CA VAL A 252 5.50 3.69 32.17
C VAL A 252 5.38 5.20 31.99
N LEU A 253 5.68 5.97 33.04
CA LEU A 253 5.72 7.43 32.98
C LEU A 253 7.15 7.89 32.73
N CYS A 254 7.36 8.69 31.68
CA CYS A 254 8.68 9.24 31.38
C CYS A 254 8.71 10.75 31.65
N ILE A 255 9.39 11.12 32.74
CA ILE A 255 9.55 12.52 33.16
C ILE A 255 10.45 13.26 32.15
N ARG A 256 10.04 14.48 31.81
CA ARG A 256 10.70 15.34 30.84
C ARG A 256 11.65 16.33 31.52
N PRO A 257 12.92 16.41 31.11
CA PRO A 257 13.87 17.43 31.60
C PRO A 257 13.37 18.88 31.43
N SER A 258 12.55 19.15 30.42
CA SER A 258 11.95 20.48 30.19
C SER A 258 10.93 20.91 31.25
N GLY A 259 10.48 20.00 32.12
CA GLY A 259 9.44 20.26 33.12
C GLY A 259 8.01 20.19 32.58
N LYS A 260 7.81 19.87 31.29
CA LYS A 260 6.50 19.59 30.69
C LYS A 260 5.87 18.32 31.28
N ARG A 261 4.57 18.10 31.04
CA ARG A 261 3.87 16.89 31.48
C ARG A 261 4.58 15.62 30.99
N PRO A 262 4.81 14.60 31.83
CA PRO A 262 5.50 13.36 31.46
C PRO A 262 4.86 12.66 30.26
N TYR A 263 5.69 12.02 29.41
CA TYR A 263 5.16 11.10 28.41
C TYR A 263 4.52 9.89 29.10
N VAL A 264 3.40 9.41 28.56
CA VAL A 264 2.80 8.14 28.97
C VAL A 264 3.14 7.08 27.94
N LEU A 265 3.83 6.03 28.37
CA LEU A 265 4.24 4.93 27.52
C LEU A 265 3.36 3.72 27.80
N HIS A 266 2.69 3.18 26.79
CA HIS A 266 2.05 1.87 26.88
C HIS A 266 2.86 0.85 26.10
N VAL A 267 3.30 -0.22 26.76
CA VAL A 267 4.05 -1.31 26.15
C VAL A 267 3.15 -2.52 26.07
N LEU A 268 2.83 -2.93 24.85
CA LEU A 268 1.88 -3.99 24.54
C LEU A 268 2.60 -5.14 23.83
N PRO A 269 2.36 -6.40 24.22
CA PRO A 269 2.81 -7.54 23.42
C PRO A 269 2.09 -7.55 22.07
N SER A 270 2.86 -7.78 21.00
CA SER A 270 2.35 -7.93 19.64
C SER A 270 2.77 -9.31 19.12
N HIS A 271 1.79 -10.21 19.07
CA HIS A 271 1.96 -11.55 18.50
C HIS A 271 1.01 -11.71 17.33
N ARG A 272 1.55 -12.11 16.18
CA ARG A 272 0.72 -12.71 15.11
C ARG A 272 0.50 -14.17 15.49
N VAL A 273 -0.73 -14.51 15.86
CA VAL A 273 -1.17 -15.89 16.04
C VAL A 273 -1.93 -16.29 14.78
N ASP A 274 -1.20 -16.72 13.76
CA ASP A 274 -1.78 -17.48 12.64
C ASP A 274 -1.41 -18.94 12.83
N ALA A 275 -2.41 -19.82 12.90
CA ALA A 275 -2.21 -21.24 13.23
C ALA A 275 -1.45 -22.03 12.14
N ASP A 276 -1.41 -21.49 10.91
CA ASP A 276 -0.77 -22.12 9.74
C ASP A 276 0.61 -21.53 9.39
N GLU A 277 1.06 -20.47 10.08
CA GLU A 277 2.39 -19.87 9.87
C GLU A 277 3.36 -20.28 10.98
N PRO A 278 4.67 -20.45 10.68
CA PRO A 278 5.66 -20.65 11.72
C PRO A 278 5.59 -19.50 12.74
N PRO A 279 5.81 -19.77 14.05
CA PRO A 279 5.67 -18.78 15.10
C PRO A 279 6.52 -17.55 14.75
N SER A 280 5.85 -16.41 14.59
CA SER A 280 6.51 -15.13 14.35
C SER A 280 7.36 -14.77 15.57
N ARG A 281 8.51 -14.13 15.33
CA ARG A 281 9.35 -13.59 16.42
C ARG A 281 8.49 -12.66 17.29
N PRO A 282 8.62 -12.71 18.63
CA PRO A 282 7.85 -11.84 19.50
C PRO A 282 8.22 -10.37 19.24
N LEU A 283 7.20 -9.50 19.22
CA LEU A 283 7.34 -8.06 19.04
C LEU A 283 6.65 -7.34 20.21
N ALA A 284 7.18 -6.19 20.59
CA ALA A 284 6.56 -5.27 21.53
C ALA A 284 6.20 -3.97 20.82
N LEU A 285 4.96 -3.49 21.04
CA LEU A 285 4.47 -2.20 20.59
C LEU A 285 4.58 -1.21 21.73
N VAL A 286 5.37 -0.15 21.56
CA VAL A 286 5.46 0.98 22.50
C VAL A 286 4.68 2.15 21.91
N LEU A 287 3.57 2.49 22.55
CA LEU A 287 2.77 3.68 22.26
C LEU A 287 3.22 4.82 23.19
N ILE A 288 3.59 5.96 22.60
CA ILE A 288 4.07 7.16 23.28
C ILE A 288 2.98 8.22 23.16
N ILE A 289 2.41 8.60 24.29
CA ILE A 289 1.45 9.69 24.41
C ILE A 289 2.17 10.91 24.96
N ASP A 290 2.15 12.01 24.21
CA ASP A 290 2.57 13.33 24.68
C ASP A 290 1.34 14.11 25.15
N PRO A 291 1.15 14.31 26.47
CA PRO A 291 0.02 15.10 26.96
C PRO A 291 0.05 16.56 26.51
N GLU A 292 1.19 17.07 26.03
CA GLU A 292 1.28 18.43 25.48
C GLU A 292 0.95 18.49 23.98
N ASP A 293 0.79 17.35 23.30
CA ASP A 293 0.35 17.23 21.90
C ASP A 293 -1.18 16.99 21.86
N GLU A 294 -1.93 17.78 22.64
CA GLU A 294 -3.40 17.74 22.69
C GLU A 294 -3.98 18.40 21.41
N PRO A 295 -4.82 17.69 20.63
CA PRO A 295 -5.55 18.33 19.54
C PRO A 295 -6.62 19.25 20.11
N GLU A 296 -6.61 20.50 19.70
CA GLU A 296 -7.81 21.33 19.80
C GLU A 296 -8.77 20.94 18.67
N PRO A 297 -10.06 20.64 18.95
CA PRO A 297 -11.04 20.51 17.88
C PRO A 297 -11.12 21.86 17.19
N ALA A 298 -10.75 21.90 15.90
CA ALA A 298 -10.70 23.17 15.17
C ALA A 298 -12.04 23.91 15.33
N VAL A 299 -11.99 25.22 15.59
CA VAL A 299 -13.19 26.08 15.65
C VAL A 299 -14.14 25.79 14.47
N ALA A 300 -13.58 25.59 13.27
CA ALA A 300 -14.31 25.22 12.07
C ALA A 300 -15.08 23.88 12.19
N LEU A 301 -14.52 22.88 12.87
CA LEU A 301 -15.17 21.58 13.11
C LEU A 301 -16.38 21.74 14.05
N LEU A 302 -16.22 22.46 15.16
CA LEU A 302 -17.32 22.70 16.11
C LEU A 302 -18.46 23.49 15.48
N ARG A 303 -18.12 24.52 14.69
CA ARG A 303 -19.10 25.29 13.90
C ARG A 303 -19.81 24.40 12.88
N ARG A 304 -19.11 23.48 12.22
CA ARG A 304 -19.69 22.58 11.21
C ARG A 304 -20.61 21.54 11.83
N LEU A 305 -20.20 20.88 12.93
CA LEU A 305 -20.94 19.80 13.56
C LEU A 305 -22.16 20.30 14.34
N TYR A 306 -22.00 21.36 15.13
CA TYR A 306 -23.03 21.84 16.06
C TYR A 306 -23.64 23.20 15.67
N ARG A 307 -23.28 23.74 14.51
CA ARG A 307 -23.77 25.07 14.05
C ARG A 307 -23.50 26.18 15.07
N LEU A 308 -22.38 26.06 15.79
CA LEU A 308 -21.90 27.12 16.66
C LEU A 308 -21.52 28.36 15.82
N THR A 309 -21.68 29.54 16.41
CA THR A 309 -21.03 30.75 15.91
C THR A 309 -19.55 30.71 16.26
N GLU A 310 -18.77 31.62 15.68
CA GLU A 310 -17.33 31.73 15.96
C GLU A 310 -17.07 31.98 17.46
N ALA A 311 -17.77 32.96 18.04
CA ALA A 311 -17.64 33.30 19.45
C ALA A 311 -18.11 32.16 20.40
N GLU A 312 -19.15 31.41 20.02
CA GLU A 312 -19.59 30.24 20.78
C GLU A 312 -18.54 29.12 20.77
N ALA A 313 -17.95 28.83 19.60
CA ALA A 313 -16.91 27.82 19.48
C ALA A 313 -15.62 28.21 20.23
N GLU A 314 -15.25 29.50 20.21
CA GLU A 314 -14.11 30.02 20.99
C GLU A 314 -14.30 29.92 22.51
N VAL A 315 -15.53 30.15 23.00
CA VAL A 315 -15.88 29.95 24.42
C VAL A 315 -15.84 28.46 24.76
N ALA A 316 -16.40 27.58 23.91
CA ALA A 316 -16.41 26.14 24.14
C ALA A 316 -15.00 25.55 24.23
N LEU A 317 -14.07 26.00 23.39
CA LEU A 317 -12.66 25.59 23.43
C LEU A 317 -11.95 26.00 24.72
N ARG A 318 -12.08 27.26 25.15
CA ARG A 318 -11.46 27.71 26.41
C ARG A 318 -12.02 26.98 27.62
N VAL A 319 -13.32 26.69 27.60
CA VAL A 319 -13.98 25.86 28.62
C VAL A 319 -13.43 24.43 28.63
N MET A 320 -13.12 23.85 27.46
CA MET A 320 -12.47 22.54 27.32
C MET A 320 -11.09 22.51 27.99
N HIS A 321 -10.31 23.59 27.87
CA HIS A 321 -9.01 23.73 28.56
C HIS A 321 -9.11 24.04 30.06
N GLY A 322 -10.33 24.11 30.61
CA GLY A 322 -10.54 24.40 32.03
C GLY A 322 -10.30 25.85 32.42
N VAL A 323 -10.31 26.79 31.46
CA VAL A 323 -10.19 28.23 31.73
C VAL A 323 -11.45 28.72 32.45
N ASP A 324 -11.28 29.55 33.49
CA ASP A 324 -12.41 30.11 34.24
C ASP A 324 -13.20 31.14 33.40
N LEU A 325 -14.53 31.19 33.57
CA LEU A 325 -15.39 32.08 32.78
C LEU A 325 -15.02 33.56 32.91
N LYS A 326 -14.44 33.98 34.04
CA LYS A 326 -13.96 35.34 34.24
C LYS A 326 -12.72 35.61 33.39
N GLN A 327 -11.77 34.68 33.35
CA GLN A 327 -10.60 34.78 32.47
C GLN A 327 -11.00 34.80 30.99
N ILE A 328 -11.96 33.96 30.59
CA ILE A 328 -12.50 33.98 29.22
C ILE A 328 -13.08 35.35 28.88
N SER A 329 -13.78 35.98 29.82
CA SER A 329 -14.36 37.31 29.60
C SER A 329 -13.30 38.40 29.43
N GLU A 330 -12.20 38.31 30.17
CA GLU A 330 -11.05 39.21 30.08
C GLU A 330 -10.29 39.02 28.76
N GLU A 331 -9.99 37.78 28.37
CA GLU A 331 -9.29 37.45 27.13
C GLU A 331 -10.07 37.85 25.87
N LEU A 332 -11.39 37.61 25.86
CA LEU A 332 -12.25 37.93 24.72
C LEU A 332 -12.75 39.38 24.76
N SER A 333 -12.39 40.17 25.77
CA SER A 333 -12.83 41.56 25.95
C SER A 333 -14.37 41.71 25.91
N VAL A 334 -15.09 40.79 26.55
CA VAL A 334 -16.56 40.78 26.65
C VAL A 334 -17.02 40.70 28.11
N SER A 335 -18.28 40.98 28.39
CA SER A 335 -18.80 40.86 29.76
C SER A 335 -18.93 39.38 30.19
N LEU A 336 -18.78 39.10 31.49
CA LEU A 336 -19.04 37.76 32.05
C LEU A 336 -20.45 37.26 31.72
N THR A 337 -21.44 38.16 31.66
CA THR A 337 -22.81 37.84 31.25
C THR A 337 -22.85 37.34 29.80
N THR A 338 -22.10 37.98 28.90
CA THR A 338 -21.99 37.57 27.49
C THR A 338 -21.37 36.17 27.35
N VAL A 339 -20.30 35.88 28.10
CA VAL A 339 -19.69 34.53 28.12
C VAL A 339 -20.68 33.48 28.60
N ARG A 340 -21.46 33.77 29.66
CA ARG A 340 -22.52 32.89 30.16
C ARG A 340 -23.61 32.65 29.12
N THR A 341 -24.02 33.68 28.38
CA THR A 341 -24.99 33.54 27.29
C THR A 341 -24.45 32.67 26.15
N HIS A 342 -23.20 32.89 25.73
CA HIS A 342 -22.57 32.04 24.72
C HIS A 342 -22.49 30.58 25.19
N LEU A 343 -22.10 30.34 26.44
CA LEU A 343 -22.02 28.99 26.99
C LEU A 343 -23.39 28.31 27.08
N GLN A 344 -24.46 29.06 27.41
CA GLN A 344 -25.82 28.54 27.38
C GLN A 344 -26.24 28.13 25.96
N HIS A 345 -25.97 28.96 24.96
CA HIS A 345 -26.25 28.60 23.57
C HIS A 345 -25.43 27.41 23.09
N VAL A 346 -24.19 27.27 23.56
CA VAL A 346 -23.37 26.07 23.29
C VAL A 346 -24.07 24.85 23.86
N PHE A 347 -24.46 24.87 25.14
CA PHE A 347 -25.18 23.78 25.80
C PHE A 347 -26.44 23.35 25.05
N ASP A 348 -27.25 24.32 24.62
CA ASP A 348 -28.48 24.06 23.86
C ASP A 348 -28.18 23.44 22.48
N LYS A 349 -27.11 23.87 21.80
CA LYS A 349 -26.71 23.37 20.46
C LYS A 349 -25.98 22.03 20.50
N THR A 350 -25.34 21.70 21.62
CA THR A 350 -24.60 20.44 21.81
C THR A 350 -25.38 19.39 22.58
N ASP A 351 -26.61 19.71 23.02
CA ASP A 351 -27.45 18.85 23.86
C ASP A 351 -26.72 18.38 25.14
N THR A 352 -26.07 19.34 25.81
CA THR A 352 -25.35 19.10 27.07
C THR A 352 -25.86 20.04 28.13
N HIS A 353 -25.90 19.62 29.39
CA HIS A 353 -26.50 20.42 30.46
C HIS A 353 -25.49 20.89 31.52
N ARG A 354 -24.24 20.42 31.44
CA ARG A 354 -23.17 20.79 32.36
C ARG A 354 -21.84 20.95 31.64
N GLN A 355 -20.97 21.79 32.20
CA GLN A 355 -19.61 21.99 31.68
C GLN A 355 -18.85 20.67 31.53
N ALA A 356 -18.92 19.76 32.50
CA ALA A 356 -18.27 18.45 32.40
C ALA A 356 -18.80 17.57 31.26
N GLU A 357 -20.09 17.67 30.92
CA GLU A 357 -20.70 16.94 29.80
C GLU A 357 -20.21 17.52 28.46
N LEU A 358 -20.15 18.84 28.35
CA LEU A 358 -19.56 19.53 27.20
C LEU A 358 -18.09 19.16 27.01
N VAL A 359 -17.27 19.23 28.07
CA VAL A 359 -15.86 18.85 28.00
C VAL A 359 -15.71 17.40 27.52
N ARG A 360 -16.49 16.47 28.08
CA ARG A 360 -16.47 15.06 27.65
C ARG A 360 -16.84 14.91 26.18
N LEU A 361 -17.85 15.62 25.70
CA LEU A 361 -18.26 15.60 24.29
C LEU A 361 -17.14 16.10 23.37
N LEU A 362 -16.50 17.22 23.73
CA LEU A 362 -15.44 17.84 22.94
C LEU A 362 -14.16 16.98 22.91
N LEU A 363 -13.82 16.31 24.01
CA LEU A 363 -12.68 15.39 24.06
C LEU A 363 -12.85 14.18 23.13
N VAL A 364 -14.08 13.69 22.92
CA VAL A 364 -14.35 12.59 21.98
C VAL A 364 -14.17 13.03 20.51
N LEU A 365 -14.32 14.32 20.23
CA LEU A 365 -14.22 14.87 18.87
C LEU A 365 -12.80 15.29 18.48
N SER A 366 -11.84 15.18 19.40
CA SER A 366 -10.44 15.51 19.19
C SER A 366 -9.71 14.25 18.71
N PRO A 367 -9.36 14.15 17.42
CA PRO A 367 -8.85 12.92 16.80
C PRO A 367 -7.39 12.60 17.12
#